data_AF-A0A1T5EF20-F1
#
_entry.id   AF-A0A1T5EF20-F1
#
_cell.length_a   1.000
_cell.length_b   1.000
_cell.length_c   1.000
_cell.angle_alpha   90.00
_cell.angle_beta   90.00
_cell.angle_gamma   90.00
#
_symmetry.space_group_name_H-M   'P 1'
#
loop_
_entity.id
_entity.type
_entity.pdbx_description
1 polymer ?
#
loop_
_entity_poly.entity_id
_entity_poly.type
_entity_poly.pdbx_seq_one_letter_code
_entity_poly.pdbx_strand_id
1 'polypeptide(L)' 'MVITRQDKSIIIEASDSINMGAVQKVIDYINILEIAAQNQGTDEDASELAMQVNKNWWAENKSRFLP' A
#
# COMPACT_ATOMS: atom_id res chain seq x y z
N MET A 1 21.80 12.63 -5.96
CA MET A 1 20.92 11.47 -6.14
C MET A 1 21.04 11.05 -7.58
N VAL A 2 21.61 9.87 -7.82
CA VAL A 2 21.73 9.30 -9.17
C VAL A 2 20.85 8.07 -9.21
N ILE A 3 19.98 7.99 -10.22
CA ILE A 3 19.10 6.85 -10.43
C ILE A 3 19.57 6.17 -11.71
N THR A 4 19.90 4.89 -11.61
CA THR A 4 20.37 4.09 -12.75
C THR A 4 19.52 2.84 -12.87
N ARG A 5 19.08 2.53 -14.09
CA ARG A 5 18.44 1.25 -14.40
C ARG A 5 19.50 0.29 -14.91
N GLN A 6 19.62 -0.87 -14.26
CA GLN A 6 20.46 -1.99 -14.70
C GLN A 6 19.58 -3.22 -14.92
N ASP A 7 19.42 -3.63 -16.18
CA ASP A 7 18.63 -4.77 -16.62
C ASP A 7 17.22 -4.80 -15.99
N LYS A 8 17.04 -5.61 -14.95
CA LYS A 8 15.78 -5.83 -14.22
C LYS A 8 15.71 -5.10 -12.87
N SER A 9 16.64 -4.20 -12.59
CA SER A 9 16.79 -3.52 -11.30
C SER A 9 16.99 -2.00 -11.45
N ILE A 10 16.64 -1.27 -10.39
CA ILE A 10 16.89 0.17 -10.26
C ILE A 10 17.81 0.37 -9.06
N ILE A 11 18.93 1.07 -9.29
CA ILE A 11 19.87 1.48 -8.24
C ILE A 11 19.62 2.97 -7.97
N ILE A 12 19.44 3.31 -6.68
CA ILE A 12 19.28 4.69 -6.21
C ILE A 12 20.49 5.00 -5.31
N GLU A 13 21.38 5.86 -5.80
CA GLU A 13 22.52 6.34 -5.04
C GLU A 13 22.16 7.67 -4.35
N ALA A 14 22.33 7.69 -3.02
CA ALA A 14 22.10 8.85 -2.17
C ALA A 14 23.34 9.13 -1.30
N SER A 15 23.44 10.36 -0.77
CA SER A 15 24.51 10.68 0.19
C SER A 15 24.28 9.93 1.51
N ASP A 16 25.37 9.70 2.24
CA ASP A 16 25.35 9.09 3.57
C ASP A 16 24.55 9.90 4.61
N SER A 17 24.35 11.20 4.36
CA SER A 17 23.53 12.10 5.19
C SER A 17 22.02 11.91 5.04
N ILE A 18 21.56 10.97 4.21
CA ILE A 18 20.12 10.79 3.95
C ILE A 18 19.39 10.19 5.16
N ASN A 19 18.18 10.67 5.42
CA ASN A 19 17.34 10.10 6.47
C ASN A 19 16.79 8.74 6.03
N MET A 20 17.33 7.67 6.60
CA MET A 20 16.93 6.28 6.30
C MET A 20 15.45 6.00 6.57
N GLY A 21 14.81 6.67 7.53
CA GLY A 21 13.38 6.55 7.78
C GLY A 21 12.52 7.14 6.66
N ALA A 22 12.98 8.21 6.01
CA ALA A 22 12.33 8.74 4.82
C ALA A 22 12.54 7.83 3.61
N VAL A 23 13.73 7.23 3.48
CA VAL A 23 14.03 6.25 2.43
C VAL A 23 13.12 5.02 2.55
N GLN A 24 12.95 4.47 3.75
CA GLN A 24 12.07 3.32 3.96
C GLN A 24 10.64 3.59 3.48
N LYS A 25 10.09 4.79 3.75
CA LYS A 25 8.75 5.16 3.28
C LYS A 25 8.62 5.16 1.75
N VAL A 26 9.66 5.61 1.05
CA VAL A 26 9.69 5.58 -0.41
C VAL A 26 9.74 4.14 -0.92
N ILE A 27 10.55 3.28 -0.31
CA ILE A 27 10.61 1.86 -0.64
C ILE A 27 9.27 1.16 -0.39
N ASP A 28 8.62 1.44 0.75
CA ASP A 28 7.30 0.88 1.07
C ASP A 28 6.25 1.30 0.04
N TYR A 29 6.30 2.56 -0.44
CA TYR A 29 5.41 3.02 -1.50
C TYR A 29 5.68 2.32 -2.84
N ILE A 30 6.94 2.14 -3.22
CA ILE A 30 7.30 1.38 -4.44
C ILE A 30 6.76 -0.06 -4.34
N ASN A 31 6.91 -0.71 -3.18
CA ASN A 31 6.37 -2.06 -2.97
C ASN A 31 4.85 -2.10 -3.13
N ILE A 32 4.13 -1.11 -2.62
CA ILE A 32 2.67 -1.01 -2.81
C ILE A 32 2.34 -0.91 -4.31
N LEU A 33 3.08 -0.09 -5.06
CA LEU A 33 2.87 0.05 -6.51
C LEU A 33 3.17 -1.25 -7.27
N GLU A 34 4.20 -1.99 -6.88
CA GLU A 34 4.54 -3.29 -7.49
C GLU A 34 3.48 -4.35 -7.19
N ILE A 35 3.02 -4.41 -5.93
CA ILE A 35 1.92 -5.30 -5.52
C ILE A 35 0.65 -4.94 -6.29
N ALA A 36 0.30 -3.66 -6.36
CA ALA A 36 -0.86 -3.17 -7.09
C ALA A 36 -0.75 -3.46 -8.60
N ALA A 37 0.43 -3.34 -9.20
CA ALA A 37 0.65 -3.65 -10.61
C ALA A 37 0.51 -5.15 -10.93
N GLN A 38 0.76 -6.03 -9.95
CA GLN A 38 0.51 -7.47 -10.06
C GLN A 38 -0.93 -7.85 -9.70
N ASN A 39 -1.66 -6.94 -9.06
CA ASN A 39 -3.02 -7.19 -8.61
C ASN A 39 -4.00 -6.99 -9.78
N GLN A 40 -4.89 -7.96 -9.99
CA GLN A 40 -5.97 -7.87 -10.97
C GLN A 40 -7.24 -7.25 -10.37
N GLY A 41 -7.25 -7.02 -9.05
CA GLY A 41 -8.36 -6.37 -8.37
C GLY A 41 -8.44 -4.89 -8.73
N THR A 42 -9.63 -4.46 -9.11
CA THR A 42 -9.96 -3.06 -9.40
C THR A 42 -10.20 -2.28 -8.10
N ASP A 43 -10.18 -0.95 -8.18
CA ASP A 43 -10.59 -0.09 -7.06
C ASP A 43 -12.05 -0.39 -6.66
N GLU A 44 -12.90 -0.75 -7.63
CA GLU A 44 -14.26 -1.23 -7.40
C GLU A 44 -14.28 -2.50 -6.56
N ASP A 45 -13.45 -3.50 -6.86
CA ASP A 45 -13.37 -4.76 -6.07
C ASP A 45 -12.95 -4.49 -4.62
N ALA A 46 -12.00 -3.57 -4.41
CA ALA A 46 -11.56 -3.16 -3.08
C ALA A 46 -12.69 -2.43 -2.32
N SER A 47 -13.45 -1.58 -3.01
CA SER A 47 -14.57 -0.84 -2.44
C SER A 47 -15.75 -1.75 -2.08
N GLU A 48 -16.08 -2.71 -2.95
CA GLU A 48 -17.10 -3.73 -2.68
C GLU A 48 -16.71 -4.59 -1.49
N LEU A 49 -15.46 -5.04 -1.40
CA LEU A 49 -14.96 -5.80 -0.27
C LEU A 49 -15.07 -5.00 1.04
N ALA A 50 -14.66 -3.73 1.01
CA ALA A 50 -14.76 -2.84 2.17
C ALA A 50 -16.21 -2.65 2.63
N MET A 51 -17.14 -2.44 1.69
CA MET A 51 -18.58 -2.35 1.99
C MET A 51 -19.12 -3.64 2.60
N GLN A 52 -18.77 -4.80 2.05
CA GLN A 52 -19.21 -6.10 2.57
C GLN A 52 -18.70 -6.35 4.00
N VAL A 53 -17.40 -6.13 4.23
CA VAL A 53 -16.79 -6.27 5.55
C VAL A 53 -17.47 -5.35 6.56
N ASN A 54 -17.69 -4.08 6.20
CA ASN A 54 -18.29 -3.12 7.11
C ASN A 54 -19.75 -3.44 7.42
N LYS A 55 -20.51 -3.90 6.41
CA LYS A 55 -21.90 -4.36 6.59
C LYS A 55 -21.97 -5.57 7.53
N ASN A 56 -21.10 -6.55 7.34
CA ASN A 56 -21.06 -7.76 8.18
C ASN A 56 -20.67 -7.40 9.62
N TRP A 57 -19.60 -6.62 9.78
CA TRP A 57 -19.15 -6.16 11.08
C TRP A 57 -20.25 -5.37 11.81
N TRP A 58 -20.92 -4.44 11.12
CA TRP A 58 -22.02 -3.68 11.71
C TRP A 58 -23.20 -4.56 12.10
N ALA A 59 -23.58 -5.53 11.27
CA ALA A 59 -24.68 -6.45 11.59
C ALA A 59 -24.41 -7.24 12.88
N GLU A 60 -23.17 -7.68 13.09
CA GLU A 60 -22.74 -8.43 14.28
C GLU A 60 -22.58 -7.55 15.52
N ASN A 61 -22.18 -6.28 15.34
CA ASN A 61 -21.75 -5.44 16.46
C ASN A 61 -22.73 -4.30 16.81
N LYS A 62 -23.76 -4.02 16.00
CA LYS A 62 -24.68 -2.88 16.22
C LYS A 62 -25.36 -2.89 17.59
N SER A 63 -25.62 -4.06 18.17
CA SER A 63 -26.23 -4.20 19.51
C SER A 63 -25.36 -3.64 20.63
N ARG A 64 -24.06 -3.44 20.38
CA ARG A 64 -23.14 -2.78 21.32
C ARG A 64 -23.24 -1.26 21.30
N PHE A 65 -23.87 -0.70 20.26
CA PHE A 65 -23.88 0.74 19.99
C PHE A 65 -25.28 1.35 19.95
N LEU A 66 -26.32 0.53 19.76
CA LEU A 66 -27.71 0.95 19.77
C LEU A 66 -28.42 0.44 21.03
N PRO A 67 -29.22 1.29 21.71
CA PRO A 67 -29.93 0.94 22.93
C PRO A 67 -31.01 -0.13 22.74
#